data_AF-A0A1V3XN60-F1
#
_entry.id   AF-A0A1V3XN60-F1
#
_cell.length_a   1.000
_cell.length_b   1.000
_cell.length_c   1.000
_cell.angle_alpha   90.00
_cell.angle_beta   90.00
_cell.angle_gamma   90.00
#
_symmetry.space_group_name_H-M   'P 1'
#
loop_
_entity.id
_entity.type
_entity.pdbx_description
1 polymer ?
#
loop_
_entity_poly.entity_id
_entity_poly.type
_entity_poly.pdbx_seq_one_letter_code
_entity_poly.pdbx_strand_id
1 'polypeptide(L)'
;MDEAAKVLADPLAYTDEPRLHTALTHLRATVPVSWVEVPDYRPFWAITKHADIMDIERDNMLFTNWPRPVLATRQGDELQAAAGVRTLIHLDDPQHRVVRAIGADWFRPKAMRVMKRRIDELAKSYVDRMTAVGPNAISCSRSPSITRST
;
A
#
# COMPACT_ATOMS: atom_id res chain seq x y z
N MET A 1 17.89 -16.74 0.34
CA MET A 1 16.50 -16.24 0.34
C MET A 1 15.84 -16.78 1.58
N ASP A 2 15.34 -15.92 2.47
CA ASP A 2 14.53 -16.37 3.60
C ASP A 2 13.08 -16.56 3.13
N GLU A 3 12.52 -17.74 3.36
CA GLU A 3 11.17 -18.11 2.92
C GLU A 3 10.10 -17.18 3.50
N ALA A 4 10.32 -16.63 4.70
CA ALA A 4 9.39 -15.70 5.33
C ALA A 4 9.18 -14.43 4.50
N ALA A 5 10.17 -14.01 3.70
CA ALA A 5 10.07 -12.79 2.88
C ALA A 5 9.08 -12.92 1.71
N LYS A 6 8.75 -14.15 1.28
CA LYS A 6 7.75 -14.41 0.22
C LYS A 6 6.36 -13.90 0.60
N VAL A 7 6.08 -13.75 1.90
CA VAL A 7 4.80 -13.26 2.43
C VAL A 7 4.43 -11.89 1.86
N LEU A 8 5.42 -11.06 1.52
CA LEU A 8 5.22 -9.71 0.95
C LEU A 8 4.66 -9.73 -0.48
N ALA A 9 4.78 -10.86 -1.18
CA ALA A 9 4.27 -11.05 -2.53
C ALA A 9 3.04 -11.98 -2.58
N ASP A 10 2.55 -12.45 -1.43
CA ASP A 10 1.33 -13.25 -1.33
C ASP A 10 0.14 -12.37 -0.88
N PRO A 11 -0.81 -12.04 -1.77
CA PRO A 11 -1.96 -11.21 -1.43
C PRO A 11 -2.80 -11.79 -0.29
N LEU A 12 -2.88 -13.12 -0.15
CA LEU A 12 -3.66 -13.75 0.91
C LEU A 12 -3.03 -13.57 2.29
N ALA A 13 -1.72 -13.26 2.36
CA ALA A 13 -1.07 -12.94 3.63
C ALA A 13 -1.70 -11.74 4.34
N TYR A 14 -2.19 -10.77 3.58
CA TYR A 14 -2.81 -9.56 4.13
C TYR A 14 -4.22 -9.83 4.70
N THR A 15 -4.75 -11.04 4.52
CA THR A 15 -5.98 -11.51 5.17
C THR A 15 -5.72 -12.33 6.43
N ASP A 16 -4.45 -12.69 6.68
CA ASP A 16 -3.98 -13.46 7.83
C ASP A 16 -2.90 -12.66 8.57
N GLU A 17 -3.35 -11.73 9.41
CA GLU A 17 -2.50 -10.83 10.18
C GLU A 17 -1.47 -11.59 11.06
N PRO A 18 -1.84 -12.64 11.82
CA PRO A 18 -0.86 -13.42 12.58
C PRO A 18 0.27 -14.00 11.72
N ARG A 19 -0.05 -14.56 10.54
CA ARG A 19 0.96 -15.11 9.63
C ARG A 19 1.89 -14.03 9.11
N LEU A 20 1.35 -12.90 8.66
CA LEU A 20 2.14 -11.77 8.15
C LEU A 20 3.07 -11.22 9.23
N HIS A 21 2.56 -10.96 10.44
CA HIS A 21 3.35 -10.39 11.52
C HIS A 21 4.41 -11.33 12.07
N THR A 22 4.14 -12.65 12.10
CA THR A 22 5.13 -13.66 12.49
C THR A 22 6.31 -13.66 11.53
N ALA A 23 6.04 -13.69 10.21
CA ALA A 23 7.07 -13.64 9.17
C ALA A 23 7.90 -12.34 9.25
N LEU A 24 7.26 -11.18 9.38
CA LEU A 24 7.97 -9.90 9.49
C LEU A 24 8.79 -9.78 10.78
N THR A 25 8.34 -10.40 11.87
CA THR A 25 9.10 -10.44 13.14
C THR A 25 10.36 -11.28 12.99
N HIS A 26 10.26 -12.45 12.36
CA HIS A 26 11.42 -13.28 12.03
C HIS A 26 12.43 -12.52 11.16
N LEU A 27 11.99 -11.94 10.05
CA LEU A 27 12.88 -11.20 9.13
C LEU A 27 13.63 -10.08 9.84
N ARG A 28 12.94 -9.28 10.66
CA ARG A 28 13.60 -8.24 11.45
C ARG A 28 14.63 -8.81 12.43
N ALA A 29 14.42 -10.00 12.99
CA ALA A 29 15.34 -10.57 13.97
C ALA A 29 16.57 -11.20 13.31
N THR A 30 16.41 -11.81 12.12
CA THR A 30 17.41 -12.74 11.58
C THR A 30 17.98 -12.30 10.22
N VAL A 31 17.13 -11.85 9.29
CA VAL A 31 17.53 -11.54 7.90
C VAL A 31 16.80 -10.27 7.41
N PRO A 32 17.14 -9.09 7.93
CA PRO A 32 16.34 -7.87 7.77
C PRO A 32 16.33 -7.30 6.34
N VAL A 33 17.34 -7.65 5.55
CA VAL A 33 17.48 -7.37 4.12
C VAL A 33 17.51 -8.71 3.40
N SER A 34 16.44 -9.03 2.67
CA SER A 34 16.26 -10.34 2.02
C SER A 34 15.99 -10.19 0.53
N TRP A 35 16.74 -10.90 -0.31
CA TRP A 35 16.42 -11.03 -1.73
C TRP A 35 15.24 -11.96 -1.93
N VAL A 36 14.21 -11.50 -2.62
CA VAL A 36 12.96 -12.21 -2.88
C VAL A 36 12.80 -12.50 -4.35
N GLU A 37 12.65 -13.78 -4.68
CA GLU A 37 12.36 -14.25 -6.03
C GLU A 37 11.18 -15.23 -5.97
N VAL A 38 10.05 -14.81 -6.54
CA VAL A 38 8.81 -15.57 -6.59
C VAL A 38 8.20 -15.51 -8.00
N PRO A 39 7.32 -16.45 -8.36
CA PRO A 39 6.58 -16.37 -9.62
C PRO A 39 5.85 -15.02 -9.76
N ASP A 40 5.64 -14.60 -11.01
CA ASP A 40 4.87 -13.41 -11.41
C ASP A 40 5.41 -12.04 -10.98
N TYR A 41 6.35 -11.95 -10.04
CA TYR A 41 7.00 -10.69 -9.66
C TYR A 41 8.41 -10.60 -10.26
N ARG A 42 8.88 -9.37 -10.52
CA ARG A 42 10.33 -9.17 -10.71
C ARG A 42 11.01 -9.33 -9.35
N PRO A 43 12.22 -9.92 -9.27
CA PRO A 43 12.94 -10.02 -8.02
C PRO A 43 13.10 -8.66 -7.32
N PHE A 44 13.05 -8.66 -5.99
CA PHE A 44 13.12 -7.43 -5.19
C PHE A 44 13.80 -7.68 -3.84
N TRP A 45 14.23 -6.60 -3.21
CA TRP A 45 14.73 -6.62 -1.84
C TRP A 45 13.60 -6.35 -0.85
N ALA A 46 13.41 -7.25 0.11
CA ALA A 46 12.58 -7.03 1.28
C ALA A 46 13.42 -6.32 2.36
N ILE A 47 13.08 -5.07 2.66
CA ILE A 47 13.69 -4.26 3.71
C ILE A 47 12.71 -4.16 4.86
N THR A 48 13.07 -4.71 6.03
CA THR A 48 12.10 -4.92 7.12
C THR A 48 12.39 -4.12 8.38
N LYS A 49 13.55 -3.45 8.48
CA LYS A 49 13.90 -2.58 9.59
C LYS A 49 13.51 -1.14 9.29
N HIS A 50 12.94 -0.49 10.29
CA HIS A 50 12.62 0.93 10.23
C HIS A 50 13.84 1.81 9.91
N ALA A 51 15.01 1.54 10.51
CA ALA A 51 16.22 2.32 10.25
C ALA A 51 16.62 2.29 8.76
N ASP A 52 16.72 1.09 8.19
CA ASP A 52 17.06 0.89 6.77
C ASP A 52 16.03 1.54 5.83
N ILE A 53 14.73 1.44 6.15
CA ILE A 53 13.66 2.11 5.39
C ILE A 53 13.86 3.62 5.41
N MET A 54 14.11 4.20 6.59
CA MET A 54 14.31 5.65 6.72
C MET A 54 15.57 6.13 6.02
N ASP A 55 16.63 5.32 5.96
CA ASP A 55 17.86 5.66 5.24
C ASP A 55 17.64 5.64 3.72
N ILE A 56 16.92 4.63 3.22
CA ILE A 56 16.50 4.54 1.80
C ILE A 56 15.61 5.73 1.43
N GLU A 57 14.58 6.04 2.22
CA GLU A 57 13.63 7.12 1.92
C GLU A 57 14.28 8.51 1.92
N ARG A 58 15.39 8.71 2.64
CA ARG A 58 16.13 9.99 2.66
C ARG A 58 17.06 10.16 1.46
N ASP A 59 17.61 9.08 0.92
CA ASP A 59 18.52 9.13 -0.23
C ASP A 59 17.76 8.92 -1.55
N ASN A 60 16.92 9.90 -1.88
CA ASN A 60 16.09 9.87 -3.09
C ASN A 60 16.86 10.04 -4.42
N MET A 61 18.16 10.31 -4.35
CA MET A 61 19.04 10.35 -5.51
C MET A 61 19.59 8.97 -5.84
N LEU A 62 19.89 8.16 -4.80
CA LEU A 62 20.32 6.78 -4.96
C LEU A 62 19.13 5.83 -5.17
N PHE A 63 18.05 6.01 -4.39
CA PHE A 63 16.85 5.18 -4.45
C PHE A 63 15.70 5.93 -5.12
N THR A 64 15.55 5.72 -6.42
CA THR A 64 14.54 6.41 -7.24
C THR A 64 13.18 5.72 -7.17
N ASN A 65 12.11 6.49 -7.30
CA ASN A 65 10.74 5.99 -7.38
C ASN A 65 10.42 5.46 -8.78
N TRP A 66 10.88 6.16 -9.83
CA TRP A 66 10.72 5.68 -11.20
C TRP A 66 11.69 4.51 -11.47
N PRO A 67 11.25 3.44 -12.17
CA PRO A 67 9.95 3.24 -12.81
C PRO A 67 8.89 2.51 -11.98
N ARG A 68 9.22 2.01 -10.79
CA ARG A 68 8.39 1.02 -10.05
C ARG A 68 8.27 1.39 -8.56
N PRO A 69 7.43 2.38 -8.20
CA PRO A 69 7.27 2.80 -6.80
C PRO A 69 6.33 1.89 -6.00
N VAL A 70 5.65 0.96 -6.67
CA VAL A 70 4.70 0.01 -6.07
C VAL A 70 5.10 -1.40 -6.46
N LEU A 71 5.11 -2.32 -5.49
CA LEU A 71 5.28 -3.73 -5.77
C LEU A 71 4.06 -4.25 -6.54
N ALA A 72 4.26 -4.62 -7.79
CA ALA A 72 3.25 -5.21 -8.66
C ALA A 72 3.81 -6.46 -9.37
N THR A 73 2.91 -7.28 -9.90
CA THR A 73 3.29 -8.37 -10.80
C THR A 73 3.93 -7.81 -12.08
N ARG A 74 4.68 -8.63 -12.81
CA ARG A 74 5.30 -8.28 -14.10
C ARG A 74 4.26 -7.76 -15.09
N GLN A 75 3.10 -8.42 -15.15
CA GLN A 75 1.98 -7.97 -15.97
C GLN A 75 1.43 -6.62 -15.48
N GLY A 76 1.32 -6.42 -14.16
CA GLY A 76 0.91 -5.14 -13.58
C GLY A 76 1.88 -4.00 -13.94
N ASP A 77 3.18 -4.24 -13.85
CA ASP A 77 4.22 -3.31 -14.28
C ASP A 77 4.05 -2.94 -15.77
N GLU A 78 3.83 -3.93 -16.64
CA GLU A 78 3.63 -3.72 -18.09
C GLU A 78 2.37 -2.89 -18.39
N LEU A 79 1.26 -3.17 -17.71
CA LEU A 79 0.02 -2.40 -17.84
C LEU A 79 0.21 -0.96 -17.38
N GLN A 80 0.91 -0.73 -16.26
CA GLN A 80 1.19 0.63 -15.79
C GLN A 80 2.09 1.39 -16.76
N ALA A 81 3.14 0.74 -17.27
CA ALA A 81 4.02 1.34 -18.27
C ALA A 81 3.26 1.69 -19.56
N ALA A 82 2.36 0.81 -20.04
CA ALA A 82 1.55 1.04 -21.22
C ALA A 82 0.51 2.16 -21.05
N ALA A 83 -0.04 2.33 -19.84
CA ALA A 83 -0.97 3.43 -19.55
C ALA A 83 -0.30 4.81 -19.63
N GLY A 84 1.01 4.89 -19.39
CA GLY A 84 1.78 6.14 -19.46
C GLY A 84 1.42 7.19 -18.39
N VAL A 85 0.54 6.84 -17.44
CA VAL A 85 0.11 7.74 -16.37
C VAL A 85 1.17 7.77 -15.26
N ARG A 86 1.75 8.94 -15.02
CA ARG A 86 2.68 9.17 -13.91
C ARG A 86 2.04 10.10 -12.88
N THR A 87 1.60 9.53 -11.76
CA THR A 87 1.13 10.32 -10.61
C THR A 87 2.31 10.83 -9.79
N LEU A 88 2.07 11.69 -8.79
CA LEU A 88 3.13 12.29 -7.96
C LEU A 88 4.12 11.27 -7.40
N ILE A 89 3.66 10.09 -6.98
CA ILE A 89 4.52 9.03 -6.41
C ILE A 89 5.44 8.34 -7.43
N HIS A 90 5.25 8.59 -8.74
CA HIS A 90 6.07 8.04 -9.83
C HIS A 90 7.15 9.01 -10.32
N LEU A 91 7.27 10.17 -9.68
CA LEU A 91 8.18 11.23 -10.06
C LEU A 91 9.36 11.27 -9.10
N ASP A 92 10.54 11.54 -9.65
CA ASP A 92 11.74 11.85 -8.89
C ASP A 92 12.05 13.34 -8.98
N ASP A 93 13.00 13.81 -8.17
CA ASP A 93 13.45 15.19 -8.24
C ASP A 93 14.17 15.47 -9.58
N PRO A 94 14.07 16.71 -10.11
CA PRO A 94 13.41 17.88 -9.52
C PRO A 94 11.89 17.95 -9.80
N GLN A 95 11.36 17.08 -10.67
CA GLN A 95 9.97 17.16 -11.12
C GLN A 95 8.98 16.91 -9.99
N HIS A 96 9.27 15.94 -9.11
CA HIS A 96 8.47 15.64 -7.93
C HIS A 96 8.24 16.88 -7.06
N ARG A 97 9.28 17.66 -6.76
CA ARG A 97 9.19 18.91 -5.99
C ARG A 97 8.24 19.94 -6.61
N VAL A 98 8.33 20.13 -7.93
CA VAL A 98 7.47 21.08 -8.67
C VAL A 98 6.01 20.65 -8.60
N VAL A 99 5.71 19.38 -8.89
CA VAL A 99 4.33 18.87 -8.89
C VAL A 99 3.76 18.81 -7.47
N ARG A 100 4.57 18.44 -6.47
CA ARG A 100 4.15 18.41 -5.05
C ARG A 100 3.71 19.79 -4.56
N ALA A 101 4.39 20.85 -5.00
CA ALA A 101 4.08 22.22 -4.59
C ALA A 101 2.68 22.67 -5.03
N ILE A 102 2.15 22.15 -6.16
CA ILE A 102 0.82 22.50 -6.68
C ILE A 102 -0.29 22.16 -5.66
N GLY A 103 -0.20 20.99 -5.01
CA GLY A 103 -1.21 20.51 -4.06
C GLY A 103 -0.93 20.84 -2.59
N ALA A 104 0.27 21.33 -2.25
CA ALA A 104 0.73 21.46 -0.86
C ALA A 104 -0.20 22.35 -0.01
N ASP A 105 -0.78 23.39 -0.61
CA ASP A 105 -1.64 24.34 0.09
C ASP A 105 -2.96 23.73 0.58
N TRP A 106 -3.46 22.71 -0.12
CA TRP A 106 -4.66 21.98 0.29
C TRP A 106 -4.46 21.17 1.57
N PHE A 107 -3.21 20.81 1.90
CA PHE A 107 -2.85 20.04 3.09
C PHE A 107 -2.37 20.93 4.26
N ARG A 108 -2.42 22.25 4.13
CA ARG A 108 -2.06 23.16 5.23
C ARG A 108 -3.04 23.03 6.40
N PRO A 109 -2.61 23.27 7.65
CA PRO A 109 -3.47 23.12 8.83
C PRO A 109 -4.80 23.88 8.78
N LYS A 110 -4.86 25.05 8.10
CA LYS A 110 -6.11 25.79 7.90
C LYS A 110 -7.08 25.06 6.97
N ALA A 111 -6.62 24.57 5.81
CA ALA A 111 -7.43 23.81 4.87
C ALA A 111 -7.92 22.50 5.49
N MET A 112 -7.05 21.80 6.22
CA MET A 112 -7.41 20.57 6.94
C MET A 112 -8.49 20.79 8.01
N ARG A 113 -8.47 21.91 8.75
CA ARG A 113 -9.53 22.24 9.72
C ARG A 113 -10.90 22.46 9.07
N VAL A 114 -10.94 23.05 7.88
CA VAL A 114 -12.18 23.22 7.12
C VAL A 114 -12.72 21.85 6.69
N MET A 115 -11.85 21.02 6.13
CA MET A 115 -12.19 19.67 5.68
C MET A 115 -12.65 18.78 6.84
N LYS A 116 -11.99 18.86 8.00
CA LYS A 116 -12.35 18.10 9.20
C LYS A 116 -13.81 18.27 9.58
N ARG A 117 -14.33 19.51 9.57
CA ARG A 117 -15.72 19.79 9.95
C ARG A 117 -16.70 19.02 9.05
N ARG A 118 -16.45 19.03 7.74
CA ARG A 118 -17.27 18.31 6.78
C ARG A 118 -17.13 16.78 6.91
N ILE A 119 -15.92 16.30 7.19
CA ILE A 119 -15.67 14.88 7.45
C ILE A 119 -16.41 14.44 8.73
N ASP A 120 -16.37 15.22 9.81
CA ASP A 120 -17.05 14.91 11.07
C ASP A 120 -18.57 14.78 10.86
N GLU A 121 -19.17 15.70 10.09
CA GLU A 121 -20.59 15.66 9.71
C GLU A 121 -20.95 14.38 8.93
N LEU A 122 -20.15 14.05 7.91
CA LEU A 122 -20.38 12.86 7.09
C LEU A 122 -20.18 11.58 7.90
N ALA A 123 -19.11 11.50 8.68
CA ALA A 123 -18.81 10.35 9.54
C ALA A 123 -19.96 10.11 10.51
N LYS A 124 -20.45 11.16 11.19
CA LYS A 124 -21.63 11.07 12.06
C LYS A 124 -22.84 10.55 11.31
N SER A 125 -23.16 11.13 10.15
CA SER A 125 -24.31 10.71 9.36
C SER A 125 -24.26 9.23 8.97
N TYR A 126 -23.10 8.73 8.53
CA TYR A 126 -22.95 7.33 8.15
C TYR A 126 -22.97 6.38 9.36
N VAL A 127 -22.36 6.74 10.49
CA VAL A 127 -22.43 5.95 11.73
C VAL A 127 -23.86 5.90 12.29
N ASP A 128 -24.57 7.03 12.27
CA ASP A 128 -25.99 7.09 12.69
C ASP A 128 -26.85 6.18 11.80
N ARG A 129 -26.61 6.18 10.48
CA ARG A 129 -27.30 5.26 9.53
C ARG A 129 -26.97 3.80 9.79
N MET A 130 -25.70 3.45 10.02
CA MET A 130 -25.30 2.09 10.35
C MET A 130 -25.97 1.61 11.64
N THR A 131 -26.04 2.49 12.66
CA THR A 131 -26.67 2.20 13.94
C THR A 131 -28.18 1.97 13.78
N ALA A 132 -28.85 2.76 12.94
CA ALA A 132 -30.29 2.63 12.67
C ALA A 132 -30.66 1.32 11.96
N VAL A 133 -29.79 0.78 11.12
CA VAL A 133 -30.00 -0.53 10.43
C VAL A 133 -29.67 -1.71 11.35
N GLY A 134 -28.87 -1.49 12.40
CA GLY A 134 -28.51 -2.51 13.38
C GLY A 134 -27.38 -3.45 12.92
N PRO A 135 -27.06 -4.51 13.70
CA PRO A 135 -25.88 -5.36 13.51
C PRO A 135 -25.76 -6.03 12.14
N ASN A 136 -26.89 -6.18 11.42
CA ASN A 136 -26.95 -6.77 10.09
C ASN A 136 -26.47 -5.82 8.97
N ALA A 137 -26.20 -4.54 9.29
CA ALA A 137 -25.65 -3.58 8.33
C ALA A 137 -24.19 -3.87 7.94
N ILE A 138 -23.46 -4.63 8.77
CA ILE A 138 -22.03 -4.90 8.63
C ILE A 138 -21.77 -6.34 8.15
N SER A 139 -22.81 -7.17 8.01
CA SER A 139 -22.63 -8.51 7.45
C SER A 139 -22.35 -8.38 5.95
N CYS A 140 -21.07 -8.35 5.61
CA CYS A 140 -20.62 -8.74 4.28
C CYS A 140 -21.00 -10.22 4.16
N SER A 141 -22.22 -10.50 3.70
CA SER A 141 -22.69 -11.85 3.46
C SER A 141 -21.70 -12.49 2.50
N ARG A 142 -20.96 -13.51 2.97
CA ARG A 142 -20.22 -14.41 2.07
C ARG A 142 -21.20 -14.84 1.00
N SER A 143 -21.00 -14.39 -0.25
CA SER A 143 -21.82 -14.85 -1.37
C SER A 143 -21.79 -16.38 -1.39
N PRO A 144 -22.93 -17.07 -1.54
CA PRO A 144 -22.91 -18.51 -1.72
C PRO A 144 -22.12 -18.81 -2.99
N SER A 145 -21.17 -19.72 -2.87
CA SER A 145 -20.40 -20.31 -3.95
C SER A 145 -21.28 -20.55 -5.19
N ILE A 146 -20.94 -19.89 -6.31
CA ILE A 146 -21.48 -20.24 -7.62
C ILE A 146 -21.00 -21.66 -7.94
N THR A 147 -21.89 -22.63 -7.78
CA THR A 147 -21.69 -23.98 -8.30
C THR A 147 -21.68 -23.89 -9.81
N ARG A 148 -20.52 -24.13 -10.44
CA ARG A 148 -20.44 -24.36 -11.89
C ARG A 148 -21.06 -25.73 -12.16
N SER A 149 -22.22 -25.75 -12.80
CA SER A 149 -22.70 -26.96 -13.48
C SER A 149 -21.81 -27.25 -14.69
N THR A 150 -21.43 -28.52 -14.79
CA THR A 150 -20.73 -29.19 -15.89
C THR A 150 -21.40 -29.01 -17.23
#